data_AF-A0A7V1JDV3-F1
#
_entry.id   AF-A0A7V1JDV3-F1
#
_cell.length_a   1.000
_cell.length_b   1.000
_cell.length_c   1.000
_cell.angle_alpha   90.00
_cell.angle_beta   90.00
_cell.angle_gamma   90.00
#
_symmetry.space_group_name_H-M   'P 1'
#
loop_
_entity.id
_entity.type
_entity.pdbx_description
1 polymer ?
#
loop_
_entity_poly.entity_id
_entity_poly.type
_entity_poly.pdbx_seq_one_letter_code
_entity_poly.pdbx_strand_id
1 'polypeptide(L)'
;MSKNHKFDRYKIILNGIIRNISPLLVGGGGDEETDSDILRDKNGKPFIPGASLAGVLRHHLYKHYKEFRSNDANNLELTLLESYFGSANSDNGNSSKIIFSDLVLANDAHVQIRDGIRIDNKTGITSDKAKFDYEVIEQGAEFKFTIEIGGDNKDELLGFISILEDDIKGDRIIIGAKTSLGFGRIALKNSSLSFYDLKDRGDIIKWMKKEDNPFVGNSSRQYKYQSDSFRMEFDFVIKDSLIVRHYSDDAAASDSSHIKSSGHNIIPGTSIKGAIRARAERIFNTLKIANGSELLDCLFGNSSSLSKVRINEVVVAQNVVNGIQQRIKIDRFTGG
;
A
#
# COMPACT_ATOMS: atom_id res chain seq x y z
N MET A 1 -35.26 -1.17 -28.48
CA MET A 1 -35.70 -0.53 -27.22
C MET A 1 -34.67 0.54 -26.85
N SER A 2 -35.06 1.81 -26.83
CA SER A 2 -34.20 2.89 -26.34
C SER A 2 -33.88 2.61 -24.87
N LYS A 3 -32.61 2.33 -24.54
CA LYS A 3 -32.16 2.35 -23.15
C LYS A 3 -32.30 3.80 -22.69
N ASN A 4 -33.39 4.11 -21.99
CA ASN A 4 -33.49 5.36 -21.26
C ASN A 4 -32.35 5.39 -20.25
N HIS A 5 -31.27 6.09 -20.57
CA HIS A 5 -30.22 6.41 -19.63
C HIS A 5 -30.83 7.35 -18.59
N LYS A 6 -31.33 6.78 -17.50
CA LYS A 6 -31.79 7.53 -16.35
C LYS A 6 -30.55 8.15 -15.72
N PHE A 7 -30.54 9.49 -15.62
CA PHE A 7 -29.50 10.19 -14.86
C PHE A 7 -29.63 9.82 -13.38
N ASP A 8 -28.48 9.64 -12.72
CA ASP A 8 -28.42 9.50 -11.26
C ASP A 8 -29.16 10.65 -10.60
N ARG A 9 -29.95 10.38 -9.56
CA ARG A 9 -30.56 11.46 -8.77
C ARG A 9 -29.54 12.21 -7.92
N TYR A 10 -28.57 11.51 -7.35
CA TYR A 10 -27.63 12.07 -6.39
C TYR A 10 -26.19 11.87 -6.84
N LYS A 11 -25.35 12.86 -6.55
CA LYS A 11 -23.89 12.77 -6.66
C LYS A 11 -23.25 13.09 -5.33
N ILE A 12 -22.23 12.32 -4.98
CA ILE A 12 -21.43 12.54 -3.77
C ILE A 12 -19.96 12.52 -4.18
N ILE A 13 -19.20 13.51 -3.71
CA ILE A 13 -17.78 13.64 -4.00
C ILE A 13 -17.00 13.65 -2.68
N LEU A 14 -16.10 12.68 -2.52
CA LEU A 14 -15.12 12.66 -1.44
C LEU A 14 -13.79 13.19 -1.99
N ASN A 15 -13.33 14.30 -1.42
CA ASN A 15 -12.05 14.93 -1.72
C ASN A 15 -11.10 14.82 -0.53
N GLY A 16 -9.80 14.90 -0.79
CA GLY A 16 -8.80 15.17 0.25
C GLY A 16 -7.38 14.97 -0.25
N ILE A 17 -6.45 14.80 0.71
CA ILE A 17 -5.03 14.59 0.45
C ILE A 17 -4.60 13.24 1.03
N ILE A 18 -4.07 12.37 0.20
CA ILE A 18 -3.41 11.12 0.60
C ILE A 18 -1.93 11.40 0.76
N ARG A 19 -1.40 11.23 1.97
CA ARG A 19 0.04 11.30 2.25
C ARG A 19 0.62 9.90 2.40
N ASN A 20 1.72 9.59 1.72
CA ASN A 20 2.44 8.35 2.02
C ASN A 20 3.22 8.51 3.34
N ILE A 21 2.97 7.61 4.29
CA ILE A 21 3.63 7.57 5.61
C ILE A 21 4.68 6.47 5.69
N SER A 22 4.88 5.75 4.60
CA SER A 22 6.03 4.89 4.35
C SER A 22 6.44 5.01 2.88
N PRO A 23 7.62 4.49 2.49
CA PRO A 23 8.05 4.53 1.10
C PRO A 23 7.01 3.87 0.19
N LEU A 24 6.77 4.49 -0.98
CA LEU A 24 5.71 4.12 -1.90
C LEU A 24 6.31 3.75 -3.26
N LEU A 25 5.90 2.60 -3.79
CA LEU A 25 6.31 2.12 -5.10
C LEU A 25 5.04 1.85 -5.91
N VAL A 26 4.87 2.58 -7.02
CA VAL A 26 3.72 2.43 -7.93
C VAL A 26 4.26 2.19 -9.33
N GLY A 27 4.38 0.90 -9.68
CA GLY A 27 4.78 0.48 -11.02
C GLY A 27 3.59 0.42 -11.98
N GLY A 28 3.89 0.49 -13.28
CA GLY A 28 2.94 0.12 -14.33
C GLY A 28 2.58 -1.35 -14.19
N GLY A 29 1.28 -1.68 -14.11
CA GLY A 29 0.83 -3.05 -13.93
C GLY A 29 1.22 -3.95 -15.10
N GLY A 30 2.31 -4.70 -14.92
CA GLY A 30 2.71 -5.83 -15.75
C GLY A 30 3.24 -6.94 -14.84
N ASP A 31 2.86 -8.18 -15.10
CA ASP A 31 3.30 -9.39 -14.37
C ASP A 31 4.77 -9.77 -14.68
N GLU A 32 5.53 -8.89 -15.31
CA GLU A 32 6.94 -9.09 -15.59
C GLU A 32 7.76 -8.29 -14.58
N GLU A 33 8.78 -8.94 -13.99
CA GLU A 33 9.85 -8.32 -13.18
C GLU A 33 10.65 -7.32 -14.02
N THR A 34 9.98 -6.28 -14.51
CA THR A 34 10.56 -5.15 -15.25
C THR A 34 10.92 -4.07 -14.27
N ASP A 35 12.03 -3.39 -14.56
CA ASP A 35 12.58 -2.29 -13.79
C ASP A 35 11.45 -1.35 -13.36
N SER A 36 11.24 -1.33 -12.04
CA SER A 36 10.05 -0.80 -11.39
C SER A 36 10.10 0.73 -11.37
N ASP A 37 9.89 1.34 -12.53
CA ASP A 37 9.81 2.79 -12.66
C ASP A 37 8.50 3.30 -12.07
N ILE A 38 8.60 4.41 -11.33
CA ILE A 38 7.44 5.12 -10.81
C ILE A 38 6.66 5.72 -11.99
N LEU A 39 5.33 5.56 -12.00
CA LEU A 39 4.49 6.22 -13.00
C LEU A 39 4.57 7.76 -12.89
N ARG A 40 4.86 8.42 -14.01
CA ARG A 40 5.01 9.88 -14.11
C ARG A 40 4.01 10.47 -15.10
N ASP A 41 3.54 11.68 -14.81
CA ASP A 41 2.72 12.47 -15.73
C ASP A 41 3.57 13.03 -16.88
N LYS A 42 2.91 13.75 -17.81
CA LYS A 42 3.59 14.41 -18.95
C LYS A 42 4.66 15.44 -18.55
N ASN A 43 4.69 15.88 -17.29
CA ASN A 43 5.65 16.82 -16.75
C ASN A 43 6.76 16.11 -15.93
N GLY A 44 6.78 14.78 -15.92
CA GLY A 44 7.74 13.98 -15.16
C GLY A 44 7.42 13.85 -13.66
N LYS A 45 6.25 14.30 -13.20
CA LYS A 45 5.85 14.21 -11.79
C LYS A 45 5.21 12.86 -11.48
N PRO A 46 5.59 12.19 -10.38
CA PRO A 46 4.92 10.97 -9.94
C PRO A 46 3.42 11.15 -9.77
N PHE A 47 2.64 10.15 -10.15
CA PHE A 47 1.20 10.09 -9.85
C PHE A 47 0.77 8.65 -9.58
N ILE A 48 -0.41 8.49 -8.97
CA ILE A 48 -0.98 7.16 -8.72
C ILE A 48 -2.24 7.02 -9.57
N PRO A 49 -2.34 6.02 -10.44
CA PRO A 49 -3.55 5.84 -11.25
C PRO A 49 -4.78 5.62 -10.35
N GLY A 50 -5.89 6.27 -10.70
CA GLY A 50 -7.17 6.09 -10.01
C GLY A 50 -7.63 4.63 -10.04
N ALA A 51 -7.35 3.94 -11.13
CA ALA A 51 -7.59 2.50 -11.29
C ALA A 51 -6.82 1.64 -10.27
N SER A 52 -5.58 2.02 -9.91
CA SER A 52 -4.80 1.32 -8.89
C SER A 52 -5.43 1.46 -7.51
N LEU A 53 -5.88 2.67 -7.13
CA LEU A 53 -6.60 2.89 -5.88
C LEU A 53 -7.95 2.15 -5.87
N ALA A 54 -8.69 2.20 -6.98
CA ALA A 54 -9.95 1.50 -7.16
C ALA A 54 -9.79 -0.01 -6.95
N GLY A 55 -8.77 -0.62 -7.56
CA GLY A 55 -8.46 -2.04 -7.40
C GLY A 55 -8.12 -2.42 -5.96
N VAL A 56 -7.29 -1.62 -5.28
CA VAL A 56 -6.93 -1.84 -3.88
C VAL A 56 -8.17 -1.78 -2.98
N LEU A 57 -9.00 -0.74 -3.12
CA LEU A 57 -10.21 -0.58 -2.31
C LEU A 57 -11.23 -1.68 -2.61
N ARG A 58 -11.43 -2.06 -3.88
CA ARG A 58 -12.31 -3.16 -4.26
C ARG A 58 -11.86 -4.47 -3.60
N HIS A 59 -10.57 -4.78 -3.65
CA HIS A 59 -10.02 -5.97 -3.00
C HIS A 59 -10.17 -5.91 -1.47
N HIS A 60 -9.93 -4.75 -0.86
CA HIS A 60 -10.09 -4.53 0.57
C HIS A 60 -11.53 -4.81 1.02
N LEU A 61 -12.50 -4.20 0.34
CA LEU A 61 -13.92 -4.36 0.64
C LEU A 61 -14.36 -5.83 0.54
N TYR A 62 -14.03 -6.50 -0.57
CA TYR A 62 -14.30 -7.94 -0.75
C TYR A 62 -13.73 -8.79 0.38
N LYS A 63 -12.51 -8.47 0.82
CA LYS A 63 -11.81 -9.23 1.85
C LYS A 63 -12.35 -8.96 3.25
N HIS A 64 -12.83 -7.76 3.57
CA HIS A 64 -13.08 -7.37 4.96
C HIS A 64 -14.54 -7.17 5.33
N TYR A 65 -15.46 -7.25 4.37
CA TYR A 65 -16.89 -7.05 4.61
C TYR A 65 -17.67 -8.21 3.98
N LYS A 66 -18.52 -8.86 4.79
CA LYS A 66 -19.29 -10.03 4.33
C LYS A 66 -20.33 -9.66 3.28
N GLU A 67 -20.86 -8.45 3.39
CA GLU A 67 -21.89 -7.87 2.52
C GLU A 67 -21.39 -7.67 1.08
N PHE A 68 -20.07 -7.63 0.88
CA PHE A 68 -19.43 -7.53 -0.44
C PHE A 68 -18.93 -8.88 -0.99
N ARG A 69 -19.18 -9.99 -0.28
CA ARG A 69 -18.85 -11.35 -0.74
C ARG A 69 -20.10 -12.02 -1.33
N SER A 70 -19.93 -12.83 -2.38
CA SER A 70 -20.99 -13.75 -2.79
C SER A 70 -21.08 -14.92 -1.81
N ASN A 71 -22.30 -15.33 -1.45
CA ASN A 71 -22.54 -16.54 -0.67
C ASN A 71 -22.69 -17.80 -1.55
N ASP A 72 -22.74 -17.65 -2.88
CA ASP A 72 -22.88 -18.78 -3.80
C ASP A 72 -22.07 -18.55 -5.08
N ALA A 73 -21.11 -19.43 -5.34
CA ALA A 73 -20.37 -19.47 -6.60
C ALA A 73 -21.26 -19.82 -7.81
N ASN A 74 -22.51 -20.23 -7.56
CA ASN A 74 -23.48 -20.69 -8.56
C ASN A 74 -24.66 -19.73 -8.78
N ASN A 75 -24.72 -18.58 -8.10
CA ASN A 75 -25.80 -17.62 -8.29
C ASN A 75 -25.37 -16.42 -9.13
N LEU A 76 -26.18 -16.11 -10.14
CA LEU A 76 -26.01 -15.00 -11.08
C LEU A 76 -26.47 -13.66 -10.47
N GLU A 77 -26.40 -13.50 -9.15
CA GLU A 77 -26.73 -12.23 -8.48
C GLU A 77 -25.50 -11.33 -8.49
N LEU A 78 -25.66 -10.12 -9.03
CA LEU A 78 -24.66 -9.06 -8.93
C LEU A 78 -24.36 -8.81 -7.45
N THR A 79 -23.11 -9.00 -7.04
CA THR A 79 -22.69 -8.60 -5.69
C THR A 79 -22.89 -7.09 -5.53
N LEU A 80 -23.16 -6.64 -4.30
CA LEU A 80 -23.21 -5.21 -4.01
C LEU A 80 -21.94 -4.49 -4.49
N LEU A 81 -20.78 -5.17 -4.42
CA LEU A 81 -19.50 -4.67 -4.89
C LEU A 81 -19.46 -4.45 -6.42
N GLU A 82 -20.00 -5.39 -7.21
CA GLU A 82 -20.14 -5.23 -8.66
C GLU A 82 -21.13 -4.14 -9.03
N SER A 83 -22.15 -3.91 -8.22
CA SER A 83 -23.07 -2.79 -8.43
C SER A 83 -22.39 -1.43 -8.32
N TYR A 84 -21.30 -1.34 -7.54
CA TYR A 84 -20.52 -0.13 -7.37
C TYR A 84 -19.39 -0.01 -8.39
N PHE A 85 -18.53 -1.03 -8.51
CA PHE A 85 -17.32 -1.00 -9.35
C PHE A 85 -17.56 -1.42 -10.80
N GLY A 86 -18.76 -1.90 -11.12
CA GLY A 86 -19.09 -2.48 -12.42
C GLY A 86 -18.62 -3.92 -12.59
N SER A 87 -19.09 -4.56 -13.66
CA SER A 87 -18.68 -5.90 -14.08
C SER A 87 -18.64 -5.99 -15.60
N ALA A 88 -17.68 -6.77 -16.12
CA ALA A 88 -17.45 -6.96 -17.55
C ALA A 88 -17.87 -8.35 -18.06
N ASN A 89 -18.58 -9.14 -17.25
CA ASN A 89 -19.03 -10.48 -17.65
C ASN A 89 -20.05 -10.40 -18.80
N SER A 90 -19.87 -11.26 -19.80
CA SER A 90 -20.55 -11.24 -21.09
C SER A 90 -22.09 -11.25 -20.97
N ASP A 91 -22.72 -10.49 -21.87
CA ASP A 91 -24.15 -10.20 -22.07
C ASP A 91 -24.88 -9.27 -21.08
N ASN A 92 -24.43 -9.15 -19.81
CA ASN A 92 -25.08 -8.29 -18.79
C ASN A 92 -24.08 -7.41 -18.00
N GLY A 93 -23.14 -6.77 -18.70
CA GLY A 93 -22.20 -5.84 -18.07
C GLY A 93 -22.90 -4.63 -17.44
N ASN A 94 -22.45 -4.22 -16.26
CA ASN A 94 -22.93 -3.02 -15.55
C ASN A 94 -21.81 -1.97 -15.44
N SER A 95 -22.14 -0.71 -15.72
CA SER A 95 -21.21 0.41 -15.55
C SER A 95 -20.97 0.70 -14.08
N SER A 96 -19.75 1.13 -13.75
CA SER A 96 -19.40 1.57 -12.40
C SER A 96 -20.23 2.78 -11.96
N LYS A 97 -20.74 2.76 -10.73
CA LYS A 97 -21.34 3.92 -10.05
C LYS A 97 -20.28 4.86 -9.45
N ILE A 98 -19.05 4.36 -9.30
CA ILE A 98 -17.93 5.06 -8.68
C ILE A 98 -16.87 5.44 -9.71
N ILE A 99 -16.30 6.63 -9.57
CA ILE A 99 -15.23 7.15 -10.42
C ILE A 99 -14.08 7.56 -9.51
N PHE A 100 -12.90 7.02 -9.79
CA PHE A 100 -11.66 7.37 -9.11
C PHE A 100 -10.84 8.25 -10.05
N SER A 101 -10.57 9.48 -9.63
CA SER A 101 -9.61 10.33 -10.35
C SER A 101 -8.19 9.85 -10.10
N ASP A 102 -7.29 10.11 -11.04
CA ASP A 102 -5.86 9.92 -10.82
C ASP A 102 -5.38 10.82 -9.68
N LEU A 103 -4.50 10.27 -8.85
CA LEU A 103 -3.95 10.92 -7.67
C LEU A 103 -2.74 11.74 -8.09
N VAL A 104 -2.95 13.06 -8.21
CA VAL A 104 -1.92 14.00 -8.69
C VAL A 104 -1.15 14.55 -7.51
N LEU A 105 0.18 14.60 -7.66
CA LEU A 105 1.09 15.11 -6.65
C LEU A 105 0.80 16.58 -6.31
N ALA A 106 0.71 16.88 -5.01
CA ALA A 106 0.35 18.17 -4.43
C ALA A 106 1.55 18.95 -3.85
N ASN A 107 2.67 18.27 -3.58
CA ASN A 107 3.92 18.84 -3.10
C ASN A 107 5.13 18.26 -3.87
N ASP A 108 6.35 18.62 -3.52
CA ASP A 108 7.52 17.93 -4.09
C ASP A 108 7.66 16.54 -3.45
N ALA A 109 8.00 15.55 -4.28
CA ALA A 109 8.28 14.19 -3.86
C ALA A 109 9.78 13.91 -3.98
N HIS A 110 10.37 13.36 -2.93
CA HIS A 110 11.73 12.86 -2.98
C HIS A 110 11.71 11.41 -3.52
N VAL A 111 12.29 11.21 -4.70
CA VAL A 111 12.41 9.89 -5.34
C VAL A 111 13.83 9.40 -5.16
N GLN A 112 13.98 8.15 -4.72
CA GLN A 112 15.27 7.50 -4.51
C GLN A 112 15.30 6.13 -5.21
N ILE A 113 16.46 5.74 -5.74
CA ILE A 113 16.71 4.37 -6.19
C ILE A 113 17.24 3.58 -4.99
N ARG A 114 16.65 2.41 -4.69
CA ARG A 114 17.06 1.54 -3.58
C ARG A 114 17.44 0.15 -4.08
N ASP A 115 18.51 -0.41 -3.54
CA ASP A 115 18.94 -1.79 -3.84
C ASP A 115 17.99 -2.83 -3.22
N GLY A 116 17.53 -3.78 -4.03
CA GLY A 116 16.80 -4.96 -3.55
C GLY A 116 17.73 -6.16 -3.36
N ILE A 117 18.37 -6.31 -2.21
CA ILE A 117 19.24 -7.48 -1.95
C ILE A 117 18.53 -8.52 -1.08
N ARG A 118 18.47 -9.78 -1.55
CA ARG A 118 18.05 -10.94 -0.74
C ARG A 118 19.29 -11.66 -0.18
N ILE A 119 19.38 -11.76 1.13
CA ILE A 119 20.49 -12.43 1.85
C ILE A 119 20.09 -13.89 2.13
N ASP A 120 20.98 -14.83 1.82
CA ASP A 120 20.82 -16.24 2.20
C ASP A 120 21.13 -16.44 3.70
N ASN A 121 20.18 -17.00 4.45
CA ASN A 121 20.28 -17.16 5.91
C ASN A 121 21.32 -18.20 6.36
N LYS A 122 21.76 -19.13 5.50
CA LYS A 122 22.75 -20.17 5.84
C LYS A 122 24.17 -19.69 5.65
N THR A 123 24.42 -18.88 4.62
CA THR A 123 25.77 -18.45 4.25
C THR A 123 26.04 -16.99 4.61
N GLY A 124 25.00 -16.17 4.81
CA GLY A 124 25.14 -14.72 4.94
C GLY A 124 25.60 -14.05 3.63
N ILE A 125 25.62 -14.81 2.53
CA ILE A 125 26.04 -14.36 1.20
C ILE A 125 24.80 -13.99 0.40
N THR A 126 24.92 -12.94 -0.40
CA THR A 126 23.92 -12.53 -1.39
C THR A 126 23.83 -13.57 -2.50
N SER A 127 22.65 -14.06 -2.85
CA SER A 127 22.52 -14.93 -4.03
C SER A 127 22.84 -14.08 -5.28
N ASP A 128 23.87 -14.46 -6.05
CA ASP A 128 24.47 -13.71 -7.17
C ASP A 128 23.53 -13.27 -8.32
N LYS A 129 22.22 -13.52 -8.24
CA LYS A 129 21.24 -13.26 -9.30
C LYS A 129 20.09 -12.31 -8.92
N ALA A 130 20.25 -11.48 -7.88
CA ALA A 130 19.14 -10.66 -7.40
C ALA A 130 19.55 -9.25 -6.93
N LYS A 131 20.35 -8.52 -7.72
CA LYS A 131 20.39 -7.05 -7.62
C LYS A 131 19.30 -6.53 -8.56
N PHE A 132 18.21 -6.07 -7.98
CA PHE A 132 17.19 -5.29 -8.69
C PHE A 132 17.09 -3.95 -7.98
N ASP A 133 17.46 -2.89 -8.69
CA ASP A 133 17.31 -1.53 -8.18
C ASP A 133 15.90 -1.07 -8.53
N TYR A 134 15.22 -0.42 -7.58
CA TYR A 134 13.87 0.07 -7.81
C TYR A 134 13.73 1.52 -7.35
N GLU A 135 12.98 2.30 -8.11
CA GLU A 135 12.60 3.65 -7.70
C GLU A 135 11.53 3.60 -6.60
N VAL A 136 11.68 4.47 -5.61
CA VAL A 136 10.70 4.62 -4.54
C VAL A 136 10.44 6.09 -4.25
N ILE A 137 9.17 6.43 -4.03
CA ILE A 137 8.75 7.71 -3.48
C ILE A 137 8.94 7.63 -1.97
N GLU A 138 9.88 8.40 -1.45
CA GLU A 138 10.13 8.46 0.00
C GLU A 138 8.91 9.03 0.75
N GLN A 139 8.83 8.75 2.06
CA GLN A 139 7.72 9.18 2.89
C GLN A 139 7.51 10.70 2.85
N GLY A 140 6.25 11.14 2.81
CA GLY A 140 5.86 12.55 2.92
C GLY A 140 5.36 13.23 1.64
N ALA A 141 5.35 12.52 0.51
CA ALA A 141 4.63 12.96 -0.69
C ALA A 141 3.11 13.00 -0.42
N GLU A 142 2.47 14.03 -0.94
CA GLU A 142 1.03 14.30 -0.78
C GLU A 142 0.37 14.29 -2.15
N PHE A 143 -0.73 13.56 -2.28
CA PHE A 143 -1.47 13.39 -3.53
C PHE A 143 -2.91 13.84 -3.34
N LYS A 144 -3.41 14.69 -4.24
CA LYS A 144 -4.83 15.03 -4.30
C LYS A 144 -5.60 13.82 -4.79
N PHE A 145 -6.64 13.41 -4.07
CA PHE A 145 -7.53 12.35 -4.53
C PHE A 145 -8.97 12.84 -4.53
N THR A 146 -9.74 12.29 -5.47
CA THR A 146 -11.17 12.56 -5.63
C THR A 146 -11.87 11.27 -6.00
N ILE A 147 -12.91 10.94 -5.23
CA ILE A 147 -13.82 9.82 -5.49
C ILE A 147 -15.21 10.41 -5.71
N GLU A 148 -15.79 10.17 -6.88
CA GLU A 148 -17.19 10.52 -7.16
C GLU A 148 -18.04 9.24 -7.16
N ILE A 149 -19.22 9.30 -6.55
CA ILE A 149 -20.20 8.22 -6.59
C ILE A 149 -21.59 8.78 -6.94
N GLY A 150 -22.32 8.05 -7.77
CA GLY A 150 -23.66 8.43 -8.23
C GLY A 150 -24.70 7.32 -8.07
N GLY A 151 -25.96 7.72 -7.88
CA GLY A 151 -27.09 6.81 -7.84
C GLY A 151 -28.37 7.45 -7.32
N ASP A 152 -29.40 6.61 -7.13
CA ASP A 152 -30.75 7.06 -6.77
C ASP A 152 -31.06 7.00 -5.27
N ASN A 153 -30.25 6.28 -4.49
CA ASN A 153 -30.48 6.05 -3.06
C ASN A 153 -29.42 6.78 -2.21
N LYS A 154 -29.79 7.93 -1.66
CA LYS A 154 -28.89 8.79 -0.88
C LYS A 154 -28.20 8.07 0.28
N ASP A 155 -28.96 7.31 1.07
CA ASP A 155 -28.45 6.70 2.30
C ASP A 155 -27.50 5.53 2.00
N GLU A 156 -27.74 4.80 0.90
CA GLU A 156 -26.86 3.75 0.39
C GLU A 156 -25.51 4.34 -0.06
N LEU A 157 -25.54 5.41 -0.86
CA LEU A 157 -24.33 6.09 -1.34
C LEU A 157 -23.51 6.68 -0.18
N LEU A 158 -24.17 7.33 0.78
CA LEU A 158 -23.53 7.87 1.97
C LEU A 158 -22.92 6.76 2.83
N GLY A 159 -23.62 5.63 2.99
CA GLY A 159 -23.10 4.47 3.72
C GLY A 159 -21.83 3.90 3.07
N PHE A 160 -21.83 3.77 1.74
CA PHE A 160 -20.70 3.24 0.99
C PHE A 160 -19.48 4.17 1.00
N ILE A 161 -19.66 5.46 0.69
CA ILE A 161 -18.55 6.42 0.65
C ILE A 161 -17.90 6.59 2.03
N SER A 162 -18.70 6.51 3.10
CA SER A 162 -18.20 6.60 4.48
C SER A 162 -17.31 5.43 4.87
N ILE A 163 -17.54 4.24 4.31
CA ILE A 163 -16.64 3.11 4.52
C ILE A 163 -15.31 3.33 3.83
N LEU A 164 -15.33 3.79 2.58
CA LEU A 164 -14.09 4.11 1.88
C LEU A 164 -13.30 5.15 2.66
N GLU A 165 -13.95 6.20 3.15
CA GLU A 165 -13.32 7.21 3.97
C GLU A 165 -12.77 6.64 5.29
N ASP A 166 -13.56 5.86 6.03
CA ASP A 166 -13.17 5.23 7.30
C ASP A 166 -11.98 4.26 7.13
N ASP A 167 -11.98 3.45 6.07
CA ASP A 167 -10.91 2.49 5.81
C ASP A 167 -9.59 3.19 5.44
N ILE A 168 -9.65 4.25 4.63
CA ILE A 168 -8.47 5.06 4.30
C ILE A 168 -7.97 5.80 5.55
N LYS A 169 -8.86 6.37 6.38
CA LYS A 169 -8.49 7.03 7.65
C LYS A 169 -7.89 6.04 8.66
N GLY A 170 -8.39 4.81 8.69
CA GLY A 170 -8.06 3.81 9.70
C GLY A 170 -6.74 3.06 9.52
N ASP A 171 -5.83 3.50 8.63
CA ASP A 171 -4.58 2.79 8.29
C ASP A 171 -4.82 1.35 7.80
N ARG A 172 -5.99 1.10 7.17
CA ARG A 172 -6.39 -0.24 6.66
C ARG A 172 -6.03 -0.46 5.20
N ILE A 173 -5.79 0.63 4.48
CA ILE A 173 -5.48 0.64 3.05
C ILE A 173 -3.98 0.77 2.85
N ILE A 174 -3.42 -0.11 2.04
CA ILE A 174 -2.03 -0.08 1.60
C ILE A 174 -2.03 -0.15 0.07
N ILE A 175 -1.28 0.73 -0.57
CA ILE A 175 -1.24 0.86 -2.02
C ILE A 175 0.15 0.54 -2.58
N GLY A 176 0.23 0.20 -3.86
CA GLY A 176 1.51 -0.06 -4.53
C GLY A 176 2.11 -1.43 -4.23
N ALA A 177 3.40 -1.58 -4.53
CA ALA A 177 4.13 -2.84 -4.41
C ALA A 177 4.92 -2.96 -3.10
N LYS A 178 5.50 -4.15 -2.87
CA LYS A 178 6.35 -4.47 -1.69
C LYS A 178 5.66 -4.19 -0.34
N THR A 179 4.33 -4.24 -0.29
CA THR A 179 3.51 -3.99 0.93
C THR A 179 3.85 -4.95 2.08
N SER A 180 4.36 -6.15 1.79
CA SER A 180 4.82 -7.10 2.81
C SER A 180 6.08 -6.65 3.57
N LEU A 181 6.76 -5.62 3.06
CA LEU A 181 7.97 -4.99 3.60
C LEU A 181 7.68 -3.64 4.26
N GLY A 182 6.39 -3.29 4.43
CA GLY A 182 5.98 -2.06 5.10
C GLY A 182 5.77 -0.86 4.18
N PHE A 183 5.91 -1.05 2.87
CA PHE A 183 5.73 0.01 1.87
C PHE A 183 4.24 0.32 1.65
N GLY A 184 3.96 1.49 1.10
CA GLY A 184 2.63 1.82 0.58
C GLY A 184 1.60 2.25 1.62
N ARG A 185 2.02 2.52 2.86
CA ARG A 185 1.12 3.01 3.90
C ARG A 185 0.74 4.45 3.63
N ILE A 186 -0.52 4.78 3.85
CA ILE A 186 -1.06 6.10 3.57
C ILE A 186 -1.85 6.66 4.75
N ALA A 187 -1.96 7.98 4.80
CA ALA A 187 -2.81 8.71 5.71
C ALA A 187 -3.69 9.70 4.94
N LEU A 188 -4.97 9.76 5.30
CA LEU A 188 -5.90 10.74 4.77
C LEU A 188 -5.83 12.04 5.56
N LYS A 189 -5.63 13.16 4.86
CA LYS A 189 -5.67 14.52 5.40
C LYS A 189 -6.74 15.35 4.71
N ASN A 190 -7.31 16.31 5.45
CA ASN A 190 -8.20 17.34 4.92
C ASN A 190 -9.34 16.77 4.05
N SER A 191 -9.97 15.68 4.51
CA SER A 191 -11.07 15.10 3.76
C SER A 191 -12.33 15.95 3.85
N SER A 192 -13.07 16.02 2.75
CA SER A 192 -14.35 16.72 2.67
C SER A 192 -15.32 15.94 1.81
N LEU A 193 -16.59 15.99 2.16
CA LEU A 193 -17.67 15.34 1.44
C LEU A 193 -18.60 16.41 0.87
N SER A 194 -18.80 16.40 -0.44
CA SER A 194 -19.81 17.22 -1.11
C SER A 194 -20.99 16.37 -1.56
N PHE A 195 -22.20 16.91 -1.48
CA PHE A 195 -23.44 16.25 -1.88
C PHE A 195 -24.22 17.13 -2.85
N TYR A 196 -24.81 16.54 -3.88
CA TYR A 196 -25.61 17.24 -4.89
C TYR A 196 -26.90 16.46 -5.18
N ASP A 197 -28.06 17.10 -5.04
CA ASP A 197 -29.34 16.57 -5.55
C ASP A 197 -29.56 17.09 -6.98
N LEU A 198 -29.45 16.20 -7.97
CA LEU A 198 -29.57 16.56 -9.39
C LEU A 198 -31.03 16.83 -9.81
N LYS A 199 -31.98 16.90 -8.87
CA LYS A 199 -33.28 17.56 -9.09
C LYS A 199 -33.23 19.06 -8.85
N ASP A 200 -32.27 19.54 -8.07
CA ASP A 200 -32.07 20.97 -7.82
C ASP A 200 -31.14 21.58 -8.88
N ARG A 201 -31.60 22.64 -9.54
CA ARG A 201 -30.82 23.30 -10.61
C ARG A 201 -29.53 23.94 -10.09
N GLY A 202 -29.54 24.44 -8.84
CA GLY A 202 -28.37 25.04 -8.22
C GLY A 202 -27.28 23.99 -7.98
N ASP A 203 -27.65 22.83 -7.44
CA ASP A 203 -26.75 21.71 -7.22
C ASP A 203 -26.19 21.14 -8.54
N ILE A 204 -26.99 21.06 -9.62
CA ILE A 204 -26.48 20.69 -10.95
C ILE A 204 -25.38 21.65 -11.41
N ILE A 205 -25.61 22.96 -11.28
CA ILE A 205 -24.63 23.98 -11.70
C ILE A 205 -23.35 23.86 -10.87
N LYS A 206 -23.46 23.70 -9.55
CA LYS A 206 -22.30 23.52 -8.66
C LYS A 206 -21.51 22.27 -9.05
N TRP A 207 -22.18 21.13 -9.25
CA TRP A 207 -21.54 19.88 -9.66
C TRP A 207 -20.81 20.02 -11.01
N MET A 208 -21.47 20.60 -12.03
CA MET A 208 -20.86 20.81 -13.34
C MET A 208 -19.65 21.73 -13.30
N LYS A 209 -19.66 22.74 -12.41
CA LYS A 209 -18.54 23.67 -12.21
C LYS A 209 -17.46 23.12 -11.26
N LYS A 210 -17.66 21.94 -10.68
CA LYS A 210 -16.81 21.36 -9.64
C LYS A 210 -16.65 22.30 -8.43
N GLU A 211 -17.70 23.04 -8.10
CA GLU A 211 -17.78 23.88 -6.90
C GLU A 211 -18.18 23.02 -5.70
N ASP A 212 -17.51 23.19 -4.56
CA ASP A 212 -17.83 22.45 -3.34
C ASP A 212 -19.27 22.71 -2.89
N ASN A 213 -19.95 21.64 -2.46
CA ASN A 213 -21.27 21.70 -1.85
C ASN A 213 -21.28 20.85 -0.57
N PRO A 214 -20.72 21.37 0.54
CA PRO A 214 -20.42 20.57 1.73
C PRO A 214 -21.65 19.83 2.26
N PHE A 215 -21.52 18.52 2.42
CA PHE A 215 -22.53 17.72 3.09
C PHE A 215 -22.42 17.91 4.60
N VAL A 216 -23.50 18.39 5.22
CA VAL A 216 -23.62 18.50 6.68
C VAL A 216 -24.68 17.50 7.14
N GLY A 217 -24.23 16.38 7.70
CA GLY A 217 -25.10 15.32 8.17
C GLY A 217 -24.29 14.15 8.70
N ASN A 218 -24.98 13.21 9.36
CA ASN A 218 -24.35 11.98 9.80
C ASN A 218 -24.52 10.91 8.72
N SER A 219 -23.44 10.20 8.41
CA SER A 219 -23.52 8.92 7.73
C SER A 219 -23.73 7.81 8.74
N SER A 220 -24.65 6.88 8.45
CA SER A 220 -24.80 5.68 9.26
C SER A 220 -23.77 4.63 8.82
N ARG A 221 -23.04 4.05 9.77
CA ARG A 221 -22.21 2.87 9.50
C ARG A 221 -23.12 1.68 9.23
N GLN A 222 -23.25 1.31 7.97
CA GLN A 222 -24.15 0.23 7.54
C GLN A 222 -23.48 -1.14 7.48
N TYR A 223 -22.15 -1.21 7.34
CA TYR A 223 -21.46 -2.48 7.10
C TYR A 223 -20.38 -2.74 8.15
N LYS A 224 -20.21 -4.01 8.52
CA LYS A 224 -19.34 -4.40 9.64
C LYS A 224 -17.98 -4.91 9.15
N TYR A 225 -16.93 -4.14 9.46
CA TYR A 225 -15.54 -4.53 9.23
C TYR A 225 -15.17 -5.82 9.98
N GLN A 226 -14.57 -6.77 9.27
CA GLN A 226 -14.09 -8.04 9.79
C GLN A 226 -12.65 -8.27 9.35
N SER A 227 -11.78 -8.61 10.31
CA SER A 227 -10.37 -8.86 10.03
C SER A 227 -9.81 -9.84 11.06
N ASP A 228 -9.14 -10.87 10.54
CA ASP A 228 -8.35 -11.81 11.34
C ASP A 228 -6.90 -11.32 11.49
N SER A 229 -6.67 -10.01 11.29
CA SER A 229 -5.33 -9.42 11.37
C SER A 229 -4.96 -9.15 12.81
N PHE A 230 -3.80 -9.65 13.21
CA PHE A 230 -3.16 -9.35 14.47
C PHE A 230 -2.02 -8.34 14.26
N ARG A 231 -2.03 -7.25 15.03
CA ARG A 231 -0.99 -6.20 14.99
C ARG A 231 -0.30 -6.14 16.35
N MET A 232 1.04 -6.08 16.32
CA MET A 232 1.87 -5.79 17.48
C MET A 232 2.74 -4.57 17.19
N GLU A 233 3.03 -3.81 18.23
CA GLU A 233 3.91 -2.64 18.20
C GLU A 233 4.91 -2.77 19.34
N PHE A 234 6.18 -2.54 19.05
CA PHE A 234 7.28 -2.71 20.00
C PHE A 234 8.29 -1.59 19.81
N ASP A 235 8.77 -1.06 20.94
CA ASP A 235 9.88 -0.13 20.97
C ASP A 235 11.16 -0.85 21.37
N PHE A 236 12.21 -0.67 20.57
CA PHE A 236 13.53 -1.24 20.82
C PHE A 236 14.58 -0.13 20.97
N VAL A 237 15.58 -0.39 21.80
CA VAL A 237 16.75 0.48 21.96
C VAL A 237 17.97 -0.23 21.40
N ILE A 238 18.73 0.49 20.57
CA ILE A 238 20.03 0.02 20.07
C ILE A 238 21.03 0.17 21.22
N LYS A 239 21.46 -0.97 21.79
CA LYS A 239 22.42 -1.02 22.90
C LYS A 239 23.87 -0.91 22.43
N ASP A 240 24.17 -1.52 21.28
CA ASP A 240 25.51 -1.62 20.70
C ASP A 240 25.49 -1.11 19.24
N SER A 241 26.60 -1.26 18.51
CA SER A 241 26.63 -0.86 17.10
C SER A 241 25.69 -1.71 16.23
N LEU A 242 24.88 -1.06 15.39
CA LEU A 242 24.03 -1.69 14.38
C LEU A 242 24.39 -1.18 12.98
N ILE A 243 24.57 -2.11 12.03
CA ILE A 243 24.70 -1.77 10.61
C ILE A 243 23.71 -2.60 9.78
N VAL A 244 22.85 -1.91 9.04
CA VAL A 244 22.13 -2.47 7.91
C VAL A 244 22.80 -1.91 6.68
N ARG A 245 23.52 -2.78 5.95
CA ARG A 245 24.43 -2.36 4.89
C ARG A 245 23.67 -1.86 3.66
N HIS A 246 24.12 -0.72 3.16
CA HIS A 246 23.92 -0.24 1.81
C HIS A 246 25.31 -0.08 1.18
N TYR A 247 25.52 -0.71 0.01
CA TYR A 247 26.80 -0.68 -0.69
C TYR A 247 26.76 0.48 -1.68
N SER A 248 27.73 1.39 -1.61
CA SER A 248 27.88 2.42 -2.64
C SER A 248 28.66 1.87 -3.82
N ASP A 249 28.27 2.23 -5.04
CA ASP A 249 29.06 1.93 -6.25
C ASP A 249 30.29 2.85 -6.41
N ASP A 250 30.48 3.81 -5.49
CA ASP A 250 31.60 4.74 -5.51
C ASP A 250 32.87 4.11 -4.91
N ALA A 251 33.90 3.91 -5.74
CA ALA A 251 35.16 3.26 -5.36
C ALA A 251 35.98 4.07 -4.33
N ALA A 252 35.65 5.35 -4.11
CA ALA A 252 36.29 6.20 -3.10
C ALA A 252 35.53 6.25 -1.75
N ALA A 253 34.34 5.65 -1.68
CA ALA A 253 33.51 5.63 -0.47
C ALA A 253 33.81 4.39 0.40
N SER A 254 33.35 4.40 1.66
CA SER A 254 33.45 3.25 2.57
C SER A 254 32.78 2.01 1.96
N ASP A 255 33.35 0.82 2.16
CA ASP A 255 32.84 -0.47 1.65
C ASP A 255 31.32 -0.68 1.82
N SER A 256 30.75 -0.19 2.92
CA SER A 256 29.30 -0.13 3.11
C SER A 256 28.94 0.96 4.11
N SER A 257 27.78 1.58 3.92
CA SER A 257 27.19 2.55 4.83
C SER A 257 25.92 1.99 5.46
N HIS A 258 25.43 2.64 6.53
CA HIS A 258 24.10 2.32 7.06
C HIS A 258 23.03 2.89 6.12
N ILE A 259 22.00 2.11 5.80
CA ILE A 259 20.92 2.54 4.92
C ILE A 259 20.15 3.74 5.50
N LYS A 260 19.80 4.68 4.63
CA LYS A 260 19.07 5.90 5.00
C LYS A 260 17.87 6.14 4.08
N SER A 261 16.83 6.73 4.65
CA SER A 261 15.65 7.25 3.94
C SER A 261 15.53 8.75 4.24
N SER A 262 15.55 9.58 3.20
CA SER A 262 15.49 11.05 3.33
C SER A 262 16.45 11.60 4.39
N GLY A 263 17.69 11.09 4.41
CA GLY A 263 18.75 11.48 5.36
C GLY A 263 18.70 10.84 6.74
N HIS A 264 17.63 10.10 7.10
CA HIS A 264 17.46 9.46 8.39
C HIS A 264 17.93 8.00 8.35
N ASN A 265 18.56 7.53 9.43
CA ASN A 265 18.91 6.11 9.58
C ASN A 265 17.64 5.27 9.67
N ILE A 266 17.57 4.19 8.90
CA ILE A 266 16.39 3.31 8.87
C ILE A 266 16.78 1.84 9.02
N ILE A 267 15.87 1.06 9.59
CA ILE A 267 15.93 -0.40 9.57
C ILE A 267 14.82 -0.86 8.63
N PRO A 268 15.17 -1.43 7.45
CA PRO A 268 14.20 -1.94 6.51
C PRO A 268 13.34 -3.04 7.12
N GLY A 269 12.07 -3.09 6.72
CA GLY A 269 11.15 -4.17 7.12
C GLY A 269 11.68 -5.56 6.74
N THR A 270 12.40 -5.67 5.62
CA THR A 270 13.09 -6.91 5.19
C THR A 270 14.12 -7.40 6.19
N SER A 271 14.92 -6.51 6.77
CA SER A 271 15.97 -6.86 7.73
C SER A 271 15.37 -7.39 9.03
N ILE A 272 14.34 -6.71 9.56
CA ILE A 272 13.63 -7.15 10.77
C ILE A 272 12.91 -8.48 10.49
N LYS A 273 12.26 -8.61 9.32
CA LYS A 273 11.57 -9.84 8.90
C LYS A 273 12.52 -11.02 8.80
N GLY A 274 13.69 -10.82 8.20
CA GLY A 274 14.74 -11.84 8.11
C GLY A 274 15.21 -12.29 9.50
N ALA A 275 15.46 -11.35 10.41
CA ALA A 275 15.86 -11.65 11.78
C ALA A 275 14.78 -12.44 12.55
N ILE A 276 13.51 -12.04 12.43
CA ILE A 276 12.38 -12.74 13.07
C ILE A 276 12.20 -14.13 12.45
N ARG A 277 12.26 -14.28 11.12
CA ARG A 277 12.17 -15.58 10.44
C ARG A 277 13.27 -16.53 10.91
N ALA A 278 14.53 -16.06 10.93
CA ALA A 278 15.66 -16.86 11.39
C ALA A 278 15.52 -17.27 12.86
N ARG A 279 15.00 -16.39 13.72
CA ARG A 279 14.72 -16.73 15.11
C ARG A 279 13.58 -17.73 15.25
N ALA A 280 12.51 -17.58 14.48
CA ALA A 280 11.39 -18.51 14.44
C ALA A 280 11.83 -19.91 13.99
N GLU A 281 12.68 -20.00 12.96
CA GLU A 281 13.27 -21.27 12.50
C GLU A 281 14.05 -21.97 13.60
N ARG A 282 14.90 -21.24 14.34
CA ARG A 282 15.63 -21.81 15.49
C ARG A 282 14.68 -22.31 16.58
N ILE A 283 13.62 -21.56 16.89
CA ILE A 283 12.61 -21.95 17.89
C ILE A 283 11.88 -23.21 17.44
N PHE A 284 11.41 -23.26 16.19
CA PHE A 284 10.68 -24.42 15.66
C PHE A 284 11.53 -25.68 15.64
N ASN A 285 12.80 -25.56 15.23
CA ASN A 285 13.76 -26.67 15.27
C ASN A 285 14.03 -27.14 16.71
N THR A 286 14.13 -26.22 17.67
CA THR A 286 14.35 -26.55 19.09
C THR A 286 13.14 -27.27 19.69
N LEU A 287 11.93 -26.79 19.37
CA LEU A 287 10.68 -27.37 19.87
C LEU A 287 10.22 -28.61 19.09
N LYS A 288 10.94 -28.99 18.02
CA LYS A 288 10.58 -30.11 17.12
C LYS A 288 9.14 -30.01 16.59
N ILE A 289 8.73 -28.80 16.19
CA ILE A 289 7.41 -28.57 15.61
C ILE A 289 7.29 -29.37 14.30
N ALA A 290 6.31 -30.27 14.24
CA ALA A 290 5.97 -30.99 13.01
C ALA A 290 5.63 -29.97 11.90
N ASN A 291 6.17 -30.19 10.70
CA ASN A 291 5.98 -29.30 9.54
C ASN A 291 6.42 -27.84 9.77
N GLY A 292 7.41 -27.62 10.64
CA GLY A 292 7.89 -26.27 10.96
C GLY A 292 8.33 -25.45 9.74
N SER A 293 8.93 -26.09 8.73
CA SER A 293 9.32 -25.42 7.47
C SER A 293 8.10 -24.91 6.69
N GLU A 294 7.05 -25.73 6.58
CA GLU A 294 5.81 -25.36 5.88
C GLU A 294 5.10 -24.21 6.62
N LEU A 295 5.13 -24.22 7.94
CA LEU A 295 4.58 -23.13 8.75
C LEU A 295 5.36 -21.83 8.58
N LEU A 296 6.70 -21.90 8.50
CA LEU A 296 7.54 -20.73 8.22
C LEU A 296 7.25 -20.15 6.84
N ASP A 297 7.14 -20.98 5.82
CA ASP A 297 6.81 -20.55 4.46
C ASP A 297 5.40 -19.94 4.40
N CYS A 298 4.44 -20.55 5.09
CA CYS A 298 3.08 -20.01 5.21
C CYS A 298 3.04 -18.62 5.84
N LEU A 299 3.88 -18.35 6.85
CA LEU A 299 3.94 -17.06 7.54
C LEU A 299 4.77 -16.01 6.78
N PHE A 300 5.98 -16.37 6.39
CA PHE A 300 6.99 -15.46 5.85
C PHE A 300 7.05 -15.44 4.33
N GLY A 301 6.27 -16.29 3.65
CA GLY A 301 6.27 -16.46 2.20
C GLY A 301 7.46 -17.26 1.69
N ASN A 302 7.39 -17.61 0.41
CA ASN A 302 8.47 -18.21 -0.39
C ASN A 302 8.34 -17.76 -1.86
N SER A 303 9.05 -18.39 -2.79
CA SER A 303 8.98 -18.06 -4.23
C SER A 303 7.58 -18.24 -4.85
N SER A 304 6.71 -19.03 -4.21
CA SER A 304 5.39 -19.39 -4.72
C SER A 304 4.24 -18.83 -3.88
N SER A 305 4.54 -18.20 -2.73
CA SER A 305 3.51 -17.73 -1.80
C SER A 305 3.88 -16.40 -1.17
N LEU A 306 2.89 -15.50 -1.15
CA LEU A 306 3.01 -14.21 -0.49
C LEU A 306 3.10 -14.38 1.03
N SER A 307 3.89 -13.53 1.65
CA SER A 307 4.00 -13.51 3.10
C SER A 307 2.75 -12.94 3.78
N LYS A 308 2.33 -13.62 4.86
CA LYS A 308 1.26 -13.16 5.77
C LYS A 308 1.77 -12.20 6.85
N VAL A 309 3.08 -12.20 7.13
CA VAL A 309 3.72 -11.28 8.08
C VAL A 309 4.16 -10.02 7.36
N ARG A 310 3.69 -8.88 7.87
CA ARG A 310 4.09 -7.53 7.43
C ARG A 310 4.88 -6.87 8.53
N ILE A 311 6.01 -6.28 8.18
CA ILE A 311 6.84 -5.53 9.12
C ILE A 311 7.16 -4.19 8.47
N ASN A 312 6.92 -3.13 9.23
CA ASN A 312 7.13 -1.77 8.78
C ASN A 312 8.63 -1.44 8.77
N GLU A 313 9.05 -0.62 7.81
CA GLU A 313 10.31 0.10 7.90
C GLU A 313 10.29 1.01 9.13
N VAL A 314 11.41 1.06 9.85
CA VAL A 314 11.54 1.80 11.10
C VAL A 314 12.58 2.89 10.92
N VAL A 315 12.20 4.14 11.16
CA VAL A 315 13.15 5.25 11.31
C VAL A 315 13.76 5.19 12.70
N VAL A 316 15.09 5.19 12.78
CA VAL A 316 15.82 5.16 14.06
C VAL A 316 15.65 6.53 14.73
N ALA A 317 14.73 6.62 15.69
CA ALA A 317 14.47 7.83 16.47
C ALA A 317 15.53 8.10 17.55
N GLN A 318 16.30 7.07 17.94
CA GLN A 318 17.39 7.20 18.90
C GLN A 318 18.50 8.08 18.31
N ASN A 319 19.00 9.03 19.09
CA ASN A 319 20.21 9.79 18.74
C ASN A 319 21.41 8.82 18.74
N VAL A 320 21.80 8.40 17.54
CA VAL A 320 22.93 7.49 17.33
C VAL A 320 24.13 8.26 16.79
N VAL A 321 25.32 7.90 17.26
CA VAL A 321 26.59 8.44 16.72
C VAL A 321 27.03 7.55 15.57
N ASN A 322 27.29 8.13 14.40
CA ASN A 322 27.88 7.39 13.29
C ASN A 322 29.36 7.13 13.60
N GLY A 323 29.76 5.85 13.65
CA GLY A 323 31.14 5.43 13.87
C GLY A 323 31.63 4.57 12.70
N ILE A 324 32.87 4.79 12.27
CA ILE A 324 33.53 3.93 11.28
C ILE A 324 33.95 2.65 11.99
N GLN A 325 33.51 1.51 11.48
CA GLN A 325 33.88 0.19 11.97
C GLN A 325 34.84 -0.46 10.98
N GLN A 326 36.12 -0.52 11.32
CA GLN A 326 37.10 -1.23 10.51
C GLN A 326 36.99 -2.73 10.74
N ARG A 327 36.92 -3.51 9.65
CA ARG A 327 37.01 -4.97 9.69
C ARG A 327 38.27 -5.39 8.98
N ILE A 328 39.12 -6.15 9.66
CA ILE A 328 40.23 -6.83 9.01
C ILE A 328 39.64 -8.02 8.25
N LYS A 329 39.79 -8.03 6.92
CA LYS A 329 39.51 -9.20 6.10
C LYS A 329 40.63 -10.20 6.35
N ILE A 330 40.47 -11.02 7.38
CA ILE A 330 41.38 -12.14 7.64
C ILE A 330 41.05 -13.20 6.58
N ASP A 331 41.95 -13.38 5.63
CA ASP A 331 41.91 -14.50 4.70
C ASP A 331 42.09 -15.79 5.51
N ARG A 332 41.05 -16.64 5.46
CA ARG A 332 41.00 -17.90 6.21
C ARG A 332 41.97 -18.96 5.65
N PHE A 333 42.55 -18.72 4.47
CA PHE A 333 43.50 -19.62 3.83
C PHE A 333 44.97 -19.22 4.05
N THR A 334 45.28 -17.93 4.17
CA THR A 334 46.67 -17.48 4.38
C THR A 334 47.01 -17.23 5.84
N GLY A 335 46.03 -17.29 6.75
CA GLY A 335 46.23 -17.47 8.19
C GLY A 335 47.44 -16.77 8.80
N GLY A 336 47.47 -15.44 8.82
CA GLY A 336 48.41 -14.65 9.63
C GLY A 336 49.85 -14.68 9.17
#